data_AF-A0A0Y9YIT5-F1
#
_entry.id   AF-A0A0Y9YIT5-F1
#
_cell.length_a   1.000
_cell.length_b   1.000
_cell.length_c   1.000
_cell.angle_alpha   90.00
_cell.angle_beta   90.00
_cell.angle_gamma   90.00
#
_symmetry.space_group_name_H-M   'P 1'
#
loop_
_entity.id
_entity.type
_entity.pdbx_description
1 polymer ?
#
loop_
_entity_poly.entity_id
_entity_poly.type
_entity_poly.pdbx_seq_one_letter_code
_entity_poly.pdbx_strand_id
1 'polypeptide(L)'
;MYPIILFLAIVIVVTILDVCSQIPKFYARKLTHMLCGIFILMFDIIINGTRKNESQILGKSGTTDNEYGVYFIYIVAITSILRCFFYPFRFGEYLDKGIIVYNTIVALFFFFKLPLYVLTPIFFADPIAAIVGQYFSKRKIYKNKTLHGTLACFFVSLMSLFYVKNYIHALILSTSLCLLELYGGTLDNFFMCFPIIIYMVFFNV
;
A
#
# COMPACT_ATOMS: atom_id res chain seq x y z
N MET A 1 -21.53 -0.28 10.11
CA MET A 1 -21.57 1.14 9.66
C MET A 1 -20.18 1.69 9.29
N TYR A 2 -19.18 1.59 10.17
CA TYR A 2 -17.79 2.05 9.91
C TYR A 2 -17.12 1.52 8.63
N PRO A 3 -17.16 0.22 8.27
CA PRO A 3 -16.49 -0.27 7.05
C PRO A 3 -17.10 0.31 5.77
N ILE A 4 -18.41 0.56 5.77
CA ILE A 4 -19.12 1.17 4.63
C ILE A 4 -18.71 2.64 4.47
N ILE A 5 -18.60 3.39 5.58
CA ILE A 5 -18.14 4.78 5.56
C ILE A 5 -16.72 4.86 5.00
N LEU A 6 -15.83 3.95 5.43
CA LEU A 6 -14.45 3.92 4.95
C LEU A 6 -14.36 3.56 3.46
N PHE A 7 -15.18 2.60 3.00
CA PHE A 7 -15.31 2.27 1.58
C PHE A 7 -15.78 3.49 0.76
N LEU A 8 -16.85 4.16 1.21
CA LEU A 8 -17.34 5.38 0.55
C LEU A 8 -16.26 6.46 0.51
N ALA A 9 -15.48 6.61 1.60
CA ALA A 9 -14.37 7.55 1.64
C ALA A 9 -13.29 7.21 0.59
N ILE A 10 -12.90 5.94 0.43
CA ILE A 10 -11.97 5.51 -0.63
C ILE A 10 -12.53 5.89 -2.00
N VAL A 11 -13.77 5.50 -2.31
CA VAL A 11 -14.40 5.76 -3.62
C VAL A 11 -14.45 7.26 -3.91
N ILE A 12 -14.86 8.07 -2.93
CA ILE A 12 -14.93 9.53 -3.06
C ILE A 12 -13.54 10.11 -3.31
N VAL A 13 -12.53 9.73 -2.52
CA VAL A 13 -11.16 10.24 -2.65
C VAL A 13 -10.56 9.87 -4.00
N VAL A 14 -10.68 8.61 -4.43
CA VAL A 14 -10.18 8.17 -5.74
C VAL A 14 -10.89 8.91 -6.87
N THR A 15 -12.22 9.08 -6.78
CA THR A 15 -13.01 9.79 -7.80
C THR A 15 -12.62 11.27 -7.88
N ILE A 16 -12.44 11.95 -6.73
CA ILE A 16 -11.98 13.34 -6.68
C ILE A 16 -10.61 13.47 -7.34
N LEU A 17 -9.66 12.59 -7.02
CA LEU A 17 -8.31 12.63 -7.60
C LEU A 17 -8.28 12.28 -9.10
N ASP A 18 -9.23 11.47 -9.56
CA ASP A 18 -9.41 11.15 -10.99
C ASP A 18 -9.96 12.34 -11.78
N VAL A 19 -10.95 13.04 -11.23
CA VAL A 19 -11.65 14.15 -11.92
C VAL A 19 -10.94 15.51 -11.76
N CYS A 20 -10.33 15.79 -10.61
CA CYS A 20 -9.80 17.12 -10.26
C CYS A 20 -8.58 17.53 -11.09
N SER A 21 -8.80 18.22 -12.21
CA SER A 21 -7.76 18.56 -13.22
C SER A 21 -6.67 19.52 -12.70
N GLN A 22 -6.94 20.19 -11.58
CA GLN A 22 -6.00 21.11 -10.94
C GLN A 22 -4.78 20.39 -10.35
N ILE A 23 -4.92 19.12 -9.96
CA ILE A 23 -3.81 18.33 -9.40
C ILE A 23 -3.05 17.65 -10.55
N PRO A 24 -1.73 17.86 -10.69
CA PRO A 24 -0.96 17.20 -11.74
C PRO A 24 -1.05 15.67 -11.62
N LYS A 25 -1.14 14.98 -12.76
CA LYS A 25 -1.32 13.51 -12.84
C LYS A 25 -0.35 12.74 -11.94
N PHE A 26 0.91 13.15 -11.92
CA PHE A 26 1.95 12.54 -11.08
C PHE A 26 1.59 12.57 -9.59
N TYR A 27 1.22 13.73 -9.05
CA TYR A 27 0.86 13.87 -7.64
C TYR A 27 -0.46 13.19 -7.32
N ALA A 28 -1.46 13.28 -8.22
CA ALA A 28 -2.73 12.57 -8.05
C ALA A 28 -2.49 11.06 -7.86
N ARG A 29 -1.67 10.43 -8.71
CA ARG A 29 -1.31 9.01 -8.59
C ARG A 29 -0.68 8.66 -7.24
N LYS A 30 0.33 9.43 -6.81
CA LYS A 30 1.06 9.14 -5.57
C LYS A 30 0.22 9.43 -4.31
N LEU A 31 -0.64 10.45 -4.35
CA LEU A 31 -1.64 10.71 -3.30
C LEU A 31 -2.68 9.59 -3.23
N THR A 32 -3.22 9.13 -4.37
CA THR A 32 -4.15 7.99 -4.39
C THR A 32 -3.51 6.76 -3.77
N HIS A 33 -2.26 6.45 -4.12
CA HIS A 33 -1.51 5.33 -3.55
C HIS A 33 -1.42 5.43 -2.02
N MET A 34 -0.94 6.56 -1.48
CA MET A 34 -0.80 6.74 -0.03
C MET A 34 -2.13 6.73 0.71
N LEU A 35 -3.14 7.46 0.20
CA LEU A 35 -4.46 7.56 0.84
C LEU A 35 -5.18 6.21 0.85
N CYS A 36 -5.13 5.45 -0.26
CA CYS A 36 -5.66 4.09 -0.28
C CYS A 36 -4.94 3.22 0.75
N GLY A 37 -3.61 3.32 0.86
CA GLY A 37 -2.83 2.63 1.89
C GLY A 37 -3.32 2.95 3.31
N ILE A 38 -3.53 4.22 3.65
CA ILE A 38 -4.08 4.64 4.95
C ILE A 38 -5.44 4.00 5.20
N PHE A 39 -6.36 4.10 4.24
CA PHE A 39 -7.69 3.53 4.39
C PHE A 39 -7.65 2.00 4.55
N ILE A 40 -6.82 1.30 3.76
CA ILE A 40 -6.63 -0.15 3.87
C ILE A 40 -6.11 -0.53 5.27
N LEU A 41 -5.15 0.24 5.82
CA LEU A 41 -4.63 0.01 7.18
C LEU A 41 -5.68 0.26 8.25
N MET A 42 -6.45 1.35 8.14
CA MET A 42 -7.57 1.62 9.04
C MET A 42 -8.61 0.50 8.98
N PHE A 43 -8.87 -0.02 7.78
CA PHE A 43 -9.76 -1.16 7.59
C PHE A 43 -9.25 -2.43 8.25
N ASP A 44 -7.96 -2.73 8.09
CA ASP A 44 -7.29 -3.87 8.72
C ASP A 44 -7.40 -3.81 10.24
N ILE A 45 -7.16 -2.63 10.83
CA ILE A 45 -7.29 -2.40 12.27
C ILE A 45 -8.73 -2.64 12.74
N ILE A 46 -9.73 -2.16 11.99
CA ILE A 46 -11.14 -2.35 12.32
C ILE A 46 -11.50 -3.84 12.27
N ILE A 47 -11.21 -4.53 11.16
CA ILE A 47 -11.59 -5.95 10.99
C ILE A 47 -10.83 -6.87 11.94
N ASN A 48 -9.49 -6.75 12.00
CA ASN A 48 -8.68 -7.64 12.83
C ASN A 48 -8.76 -7.28 14.31
N GLY A 49 -8.99 -6.00 14.65
CA GLY A 49 -9.33 -5.56 16.00
C GLY A 49 -10.63 -6.19 16.50
N THR A 50 -11.67 -6.20 15.66
CA THR A 50 -12.94 -6.89 15.97
C THR A 50 -12.75 -8.40 16.12
N ARG A 51 -11.96 -9.06 15.27
CA ARG A 51 -11.66 -10.51 15.39
C ARG A 51 -10.95 -10.89 16.70
N LYS A 52 -10.01 -10.07 17.18
CA LYS A 52 -9.30 -10.31 18.46
C LYS A 52 -10.25 -10.16 19.66
N ASN A 53 -11.18 -9.21 19.60
CA ASN A 53 -12.16 -9.01 20.67
C ASN A 53 -13.28 -10.07 20.64
N GLU A 54 -13.74 -10.50 19.46
CA GLU A 54 -14.75 -11.56 19.31
C GLU A 54 -14.24 -12.92 19.79
N SER A 55 -12.99 -13.27 19.47
CA SER A 55 -12.38 -14.54 19.92
C SER A 55 -12.15 -14.58 21.45
N GLN A 56 -12.19 -13.44 22.13
CA GLN A 56 -12.18 -13.35 23.60
C GLN A 56 -13.58 -13.36 24.24
N ILE A 57 -14.65 -13.05 23.50
CA ILE A 57 -15.96 -12.74 24.11
C ILE A 57 -17.02 -13.83 23.91
N LEU A 58 -17.10 -14.57 22.80
CA LEU A 58 -18.30 -15.38 22.52
C LEU A 58 -17.96 -16.51 21.50
N GLY A 59 -18.16 -17.81 21.73
CA GLY A 59 -18.97 -18.49 22.74
C GLY A 59 -20.48 -18.46 22.47
N LYS A 60 -20.99 -17.53 21.65
CA LYS A 60 -22.43 -17.39 21.38
C LYS A 60 -22.67 -16.40 20.24
N SER A 61 -23.44 -16.84 19.25
CA SER A 61 -24.38 -16.04 18.44
C SER A 61 -23.99 -14.62 17.99
N GLY A 62 -23.69 -14.47 16.69
CA GLY A 62 -23.71 -13.16 16.02
C GLY A 62 -22.97 -13.06 14.68
N THR A 63 -22.96 -14.10 13.86
CA THR A 63 -22.40 -14.08 12.50
C THR A 63 -23.27 -13.24 11.57
N THR A 64 -22.90 -11.98 11.27
CA THR A 64 -23.33 -11.34 10.01
C THR A 64 -22.60 -10.05 9.63
N ASP A 65 -22.02 -9.27 10.54
CA ASP A 65 -21.55 -7.91 10.19
C ASP A 65 -20.10 -7.83 9.69
N ASN A 66 -19.26 -8.81 10.02
CA ASN A 66 -17.83 -8.82 9.67
C ASN A 66 -17.53 -9.34 8.25
N GLU A 67 -18.44 -10.08 7.62
CA GLU A 67 -18.23 -10.66 6.28
C GLU A 67 -18.28 -9.61 5.17
N TYR A 68 -19.18 -8.62 5.28
CA TYR A 68 -19.34 -7.57 4.26
C TYR A 68 -18.08 -6.72 4.08
N GLY A 69 -17.31 -6.53 5.16
CA GLY A 69 -16.04 -5.82 5.10
C GLY A 69 -15.06 -6.47 4.11
N VAL A 70 -14.94 -7.79 4.18
CA VAL A 70 -13.99 -8.55 3.37
C VAL A 70 -14.25 -8.34 1.88
N TYR A 71 -15.52 -8.35 1.47
CA TYR A 71 -15.90 -8.14 0.07
C TYR A 71 -15.55 -6.75 -0.46
N PHE A 72 -15.55 -5.71 0.39
CA PHE A 72 -15.24 -4.35 -0.07
C PHE A 72 -13.80 -4.19 -0.59
N ILE A 73 -12.80 -4.78 0.09
CA ILE A 73 -11.41 -4.73 -0.40
C ILE A 73 -11.32 -5.39 -1.78
N TYR A 74 -11.95 -6.55 -1.95
CA TYR A 74 -11.94 -7.24 -3.24
C TYR A 74 -12.66 -6.44 -4.32
N ILE A 75 -13.80 -5.82 -4.00
CA ILE A 75 -14.53 -4.96 -4.95
C ILE A 75 -13.65 -3.78 -5.37
N VAL A 76 -12.99 -3.08 -4.43
CA VAL A 76 -12.08 -1.96 -4.75
C VAL A 76 -10.91 -2.44 -5.62
N ALA A 77 -10.28 -3.55 -5.25
CA ALA A 77 -9.14 -4.10 -5.98
C ALA A 77 -9.53 -4.51 -7.41
N ILE A 78 -10.61 -5.29 -7.57
CA ILE A 78 -11.11 -5.75 -8.86
C ILE A 78 -11.54 -4.58 -9.74
N THR A 79 -12.32 -3.64 -9.20
CA THR A 79 -12.78 -2.47 -9.99
C THR A 79 -11.61 -1.58 -10.40
N SER A 80 -10.61 -1.38 -9.54
CA SER A 80 -9.39 -0.62 -9.88
C SER A 80 -8.56 -1.31 -10.96
N ILE A 81 -8.44 -2.64 -10.90
CA ILE A 81 -7.76 -3.45 -11.92
C ILE A 81 -8.53 -3.36 -13.25
N LEU A 82 -9.84 -3.61 -13.24
CA LEU A 82 -10.69 -3.56 -14.44
C LEU A 82 -10.65 -2.18 -15.11
N ARG A 83 -10.64 -1.09 -14.34
CA ARG A 83 -10.49 0.26 -14.89
C ARG A 83 -9.18 0.41 -15.67
N CYS A 84 -8.09 -0.25 -15.30
CA CYS A 84 -6.83 -0.20 -16.06
C CYS A 84 -6.93 -0.82 -17.47
N PHE A 85 -7.96 -1.66 -17.73
CA PHE A 85 -8.20 -2.28 -19.03
C PHE A 85 -9.27 -1.54 -19.85
N PHE A 86 -10.36 -1.08 -19.23
CA PHE A 86 -11.49 -0.51 -19.98
C PHE A 86 -11.50 1.02 -20.00
N TYR A 87 -11.23 1.66 -18.86
CA TYR A 87 -11.34 3.11 -18.71
C TYR A 87 -10.31 3.61 -17.68
N PRO A 88 -9.03 3.74 -18.11
CA PRO A 88 -7.93 4.00 -17.19
C PRO A 88 -8.17 5.28 -16.42
N PHE A 89 -7.71 5.31 -15.16
CA PHE A 89 -7.70 6.53 -14.38
C PHE A 89 -6.91 7.60 -15.12
N ARG A 90 -7.31 8.86 -14.98
CA ARG A 90 -6.61 10.01 -15.57
C ARG A 90 -5.13 10.05 -15.20
N PHE A 91 -4.81 9.59 -14.00
CA PHE A 91 -3.46 9.52 -13.46
C PHE A 91 -2.76 8.17 -13.69
N GLY A 92 -3.45 7.21 -14.30
CA GLY A 92 -2.92 5.91 -14.73
C GLY A 92 -2.80 5.82 -16.25
N GLU A 93 -2.32 4.68 -16.71
CA GLU A 93 -2.18 4.34 -18.13
C GLU A 93 -2.91 3.02 -18.44
N TYR A 94 -3.12 2.73 -19.73
CA TYR A 94 -3.63 1.42 -20.15
C TYR A 94 -2.63 0.34 -19.71
N LEU A 95 -3.11 -0.71 -19.05
CA LEU A 95 -2.27 -1.76 -18.45
C LEU A 95 -1.24 -1.22 -17.44
N ASP A 96 -1.63 -0.23 -16.61
CA ASP A 96 -0.76 0.30 -15.56
C ASP A 96 -0.34 -0.79 -14.57
N LYS A 97 0.88 -1.30 -14.79
CA LYS A 97 1.46 -2.38 -13.98
C LYS A 97 1.52 -2.02 -12.51
N GLY A 98 1.77 -0.76 -12.17
CA GLY A 98 1.87 -0.32 -10.78
C GLY A 98 0.54 -0.45 -10.05
N ILE A 99 -0.55 0.01 -10.66
CA ILE A 99 -1.91 -0.09 -10.09
C ILE A 99 -2.35 -1.55 -10.00
N ILE A 100 -2.10 -2.34 -11.06
CA ILE A 100 -2.47 -3.76 -11.10
C ILE A 100 -1.74 -4.54 -10.01
N VAL A 101 -0.41 -4.40 -9.94
CA VAL A 101 0.45 -5.08 -8.96
C VAL A 101 0.07 -4.69 -7.54
N TYR A 102 -0.11 -3.40 -7.27
CA TYR A 102 -0.50 -2.89 -5.96
C TYR A 102 -1.79 -3.56 -5.46
N ASN A 103 -2.86 -3.50 -6.26
CA ASN A 103 -4.16 -4.05 -5.88
C ASN A 103 -4.11 -5.59 -5.77
N THR A 104 -3.30 -6.25 -6.59
CA THR A 104 -3.09 -7.71 -6.51
C THR A 104 -2.39 -8.09 -5.21
N ILE A 105 -1.33 -7.39 -4.81
CA ILE A 105 -0.61 -7.64 -3.55
C ILE A 105 -1.55 -7.46 -2.36
N VAL A 106 -2.28 -6.35 -2.30
CA VAL A 106 -3.23 -6.08 -1.21
C VAL A 106 -4.29 -7.18 -1.13
N ALA A 107 -4.88 -7.56 -2.26
CA ALA A 107 -5.89 -8.62 -2.32
C ALA A 107 -5.32 -9.99 -1.88
N LEU A 108 -4.09 -10.32 -2.28
CA LEU A 108 -3.41 -11.56 -1.87
C LEU A 108 -3.11 -11.59 -0.37
N PHE A 109 -2.56 -10.50 0.19
CA PHE A 109 -2.31 -10.42 1.63
C PHE A 109 -3.60 -10.62 2.42
N PHE A 110 -4.66 -9.98 1.97
CA PHE A 110 -5.97 -10.13 2.60
C PHE A 110 -6.55 -11.55 2.44
N PHE A 111 -6.39 -12.17 1.27
CA PHE A 111 -6.80 -13.56 0.99
C PHE A 111 -6.11 -14.58 1.89
N PHE A 112 -4.79 -14.45 2.05
CA PHE A 112 -4.01 -15.29 2.95
C PHE A 112 -4.14 -14.88 4.43
N LYS A 113 -4.99 -13.90 4.75
CA LYS A 113 -5.19 -13.36 6.10
C LYS A 113 -3.88 -12.88 6.75
N LEU A 114 -2.95 -12.39 5.93
CA LEU A 114 -1.70 -11.80 6.37
C LEU A 114 -1.93 -10.39 6.91
N PRO A 115 -1.16 -9.97 7.93
CA PRO A 115 -1.27 -8.63 8.48
C PRO A 115 -0.95 -7.57 7.43
N LEU A 116 -1.91 -6.70 7.09
CA LEU A 116 -1.69 -5.66 6.06
C LEU A 116 -0.76 -4.55 6.53
N TYR A 117 -0.62 -4.37 7.84
CA TYR A 117 0.31 -3.39 8.41
C TYR A 117 1.78 -3.66 8.04
N VAL A 118 2.14 -4.87 7.62
CA VAL A 118 3.52 -5.15 7.17
C VAL A 118 3.84 -4.52 5.83
N LEU A 119 2.82 -4.18 5.03
CA LEU A 119 2.92 -3.49 3.74
C LEU A 119 3.07 -1.97 3.86
N THR A 120 3.09 -1.41 5.08
CA THR A 120 3.26 0.04 5.30
C THR A 120 4.43 0.65 4.52
N PRO A 121 5.62 0.01 4.38
CA PRO A 121 6.69 0.63 3.59
C PRO A 121 6.30 0.79 2.12
N ILE A 122 5.51 -0.12 1.54
CA ILE A 122 5.09 -0.03 0.14
C ILE A 122 4.10 1.12 -0.04
N PHE A 123 3.19 1.30 0.93
CA PHE A 123 2.16 2.35 0.87
C PHE A 123 2.73 3.76 0.97
N PHE A 124 3.86 3.95 1.64
CA PHE A 124 4.42 5.27 1.92
C PHE A 124 5.80 5.50 1.31
N ALA A 125 6.71 4.54 1.36
CA ALA A 125 8.09 4.76 0.93
C ALA A 125 8.21 4.99 -0.57
N ASP A 126 7.57 4.18 -1.42
CA ASP A 126 7.54 4.40 -2.89
C ASP A 126 6.98 5.79 -3.25
N PRO A 127 5.75 6.16 -2.84
CA PRO A 127 5.20 7.44 -3.24
C PRO A 127 5.98 8.64 -2.70
N ILE A 128 6.49 8.59 -1.47
CA ILE A 128 7.32 9.67 -0.92
C ILE A 128 8.67 9.74 -1.64
N ALA A 129 9.32 8.61 -1.91
CA ALA A 129 10.57 8.55 -2.68
C ALA A 129 10.41 9.17 -4.06
N ALA A 130 9.31 8.87 -4.75
CA ALA A 130 8.99 9.46 -6.04
C ALA A 130 8.74 10.98 -5.94
N ILE A 131 7.97 11.45 -4.96
CA ILE A 131 7.69 12.88 -4.75
C ILE A 131 8.98 13.66 -4.45
N VAL A 132 9.79 13.17 -3.50
CA VAL A 132 11.08 13.79 -3.15
C VAL A 132 12.03 13.74 -4.34
N GLY A 133 12.05 12.64 -5.09
CA GLY A 133 12.89 12.49 -6.27
C GLY A 133 12.52 13.44 -7.40
N GLN A 134 11.22 13.70 -7.58
CA GLN A 134 10.71 14.68 -8.55
C GLN A 134 11.12 16.10 -8.18
N TYR A 135 11.06 16.46 -6.88
CA TYR A 135 11.46 17.79 -6.39
C TYR A 135 12.98 17.99 -6.47
N PHE A 136 13.78 16.98 -6.10
CA PHE A 136 15.25 17.02 -6.12
C PHE A 136 15.83 16.22 -7.28
N SER A 137 15.50 16.61 -8.52
CA SER A 137 15.84 15.87 -9.75
C SER A 137 17.32 15.94 -10.19
N LYS A 138 18.12 16.81 -9.57
CA LYS A 138 19.50 17.12 -10.02
C LYS A 138 20.50 15.97 -9.90
N ARG A 139 20.40 15.15 -8.84
CA ARG A 139 21.34 14.04 -8.57
C ARG A 139 20.68 12.69 -8.83
N LYS A 140 20.73 12.24 -10.09
CA LYS A 140 20.27 10.90 -10.49
C LYS A 140 21.35 9.87 -10.18
N ILE A 141 20.95 8.71 -9.65
CA ILE A 141 21.86 7.58 -9.38
C ILE A 141 21.64 6.47 -10.39
N TYR A 142 20.39 6.12 -10.63
CA TYR A 142 20.04 5.00 -11.49
C TYR A 142 18.79 5.32 -12.31
N LYS A 143 18.94 5.34 -13.64
CA LYS A 143 17.88 5.76 -14.58
C LYS A 143 17.28 7.11 -14.17
N ASN A 144 16.02 7.13 -13.76
CA ASN A 144 15.32 8.33 -13.30
C ASN A 144 15.21 8.45 -11.77
N LYS A 145 15.78 7.50 -11.00
CA LYS A 145 15.78 7.53 -9.54
C LYS A 145 16.92 8.43 -9.04
N THR A 146 16.66 9.20 -8.00
CA THR A 146 17.58 10.22 -7.47
C THR A 146 18.09 9.85 -6.09
N LEU A 147 19.26 10.38 -5.70
CA LEU A 147 19.82 10.17 -4.36
C LEU A 147 18.85 10.58 -3.26
N HIS A 148 18.18 11.72 -3.42
CA HIS A 148 17.23 12.23 -2.44
C HIS A 148 15.97 11.36 -2.36
N GLY A 149 15.46 10.87 -3.50
CA GLY A 149 14.34 9.92 -3.52
C GLY A 149 14.70 8.61 -2.83
N THR A 150 15.87 8.04 -3.12
CA THR A 150 16.38 6.82 -2.49
C THR A 150 16.61 7.00 -0.97
N LEU A 151 17.17 8.13 -0.54
CA LEU A 151 17.29 8.45 0.89
C LEU A 151 15.92 8.58 1.56
N ALA A 152 14.96 9.23 0.92
CA ALA A 152 13.59 9.31 1.42
C ALA A 152 12.95 7.93 1.53
N CYS A 153 13.13 7.05 0.52
CA CYS A 153 12.69 5.67 0.57
C CYS A 153 13.25 4.94 1.80
N PHE A 154 14.55 5.08 2.07
CA PHE A 154 15.20 4.45 3.21
C PHE A 154 14.62 4.93 4.55
N PHE A 155 14.54 6.24 4.77
CA PHE A 155 14.04 6.79 6.04
C PHE A 155 12.56 6.50 6.25
N VAL A 156 11.72 6.65 5.22
CA VAL A 156 10.29 6.34 5.32
C VAL A 156 10.08 4.85 5.54
N SER A 157 10.84 3.98 4.87
CA SER A 157 10.79 2.54 5.11
C SER A 157 11.16 2.22 6.57
N LEU A 158 12.26 2.78 7.08
CA LEU A 158 12.70 2.58 8.46
C LEU A 158 11.63 3.00 9.47
N MET A 159 10.97 4.15 9.26
CA MET A 159 9.86 4.61 10.11
C MET A 159 8.60 3.73 9.96
N SER A 160 8.33 3.22 8.77
CA SER A 160 7.15 2.39 8.48
C SER A 160 7.27 0.99 9.07
N LEU A 161 8.48 0.52 9.37
CA LEU A 161 8.78 -0.77 9.99
C LEU A 161 8.60 -0.77 11.52
N PHE A 162 7.57 -0.07 12.03
CA PHE A 162 7.30 0.05 13.48
C PHE A 162 7.05 -1.29 14.19
N TYR A 163 6.71 -2.33 13.45
CA TYR A 163 6.48 -3.69 13.97
C TYR A 163 7.78 -4.49 14.17
N VAL A 164 8.91 -4.02 13.63
CA VAL A 164 10.20 -4.68 13.74
C VAL A 164 10.89 -4.25 15.03
N LYS A 165 10.88 -5.12 16.05
CA LYS A 165 11.47 -4.81 17.37
C LYS A 165 13.00 -4.69 17.36
N ASN A 166 13.68 -5.44 16.49
CA ASN A 166 15.14 -5.43 16.42
C ASN A 166 15.63 -4.34 15.47
N TYR A 167 16.36 -3.35 15.99
CA TYR A 167 16.89 -2.23 15.21
C TYR A 167 17.81 -2.65 14.06
N ILE A 168 18.60 -3.71 14.24
CA ILE A 168 19.48 -4.23 13.19
C ILE A 168 18.64 -4.82 12.06
N HIS A 169 17.60 -5.58 12.39
CA HIS A 169 16.69 -6.12 11.39
C HIS A 169 15.96 -5.01 10.64
N ALA A 170 15.49 -3.97 11.36
CA ALA A 170 14.83 -2.83 10.76
C ALA A 170 15.74 -2.09 9.77
N LEU A 171 17.02 -1.94 10.11
CA LEU A 171 18.03 -1.32 9.24
C LEU A 171 18.32 -2.18 8.01
N ILE A 172 18.54 -3.49 8.19
CA ILE A 172 18.76 -4.41 7.06
C ILE A 172 17.53 -4.41 6.13
N LEU A 173 16.33 -4.46 6.70
CA LEU A 173 15.08 -4.50 5.96
C LEU A 173 14.82 -3.19 5.21
N SER A 174 15.03 -2.04 5.84
CA SER A 174 14.87 -0.72 5.19
C SER A 174 15.92 -0.49 4.10
N THR A 175 17.16 -0.92 4.29
CA THR A 175 18.19 -0.91 3.24
C THR A 175 17.79 -1.82 2.08
N SER A 176 17.31 -3.04 2.36
CA SER A 176 16.88 -3.99 1.33
C SER A 176 15.70 -3.44 0.51
N LEU A 177 14.70 -2.87 1.18
CA LEU A 177 13.56 -2.20 0.55
C LEU A 177 14.00 -1.07 -0.37
N CYS A 178 14.88 -0.20 0.13
CA CYS A 178 15.43 0.91 -0.63
C CYS A 178 16.21 0.46 -1.88
N LEU A 179 17.02 -0.59 -1.78
CA LEU A 179 17.74 -1.15 -2.93
C LEU A 179 16.79 -1.75 -3.96
N LEU A 180 15.75 -2.47 -3.52
CA LEU A 180 14.76 -3.05 -4.42
C LEU A 180 13.85 -1.99 -5.06
N GLU A 181 13.58 -0.87 -4.39
CA GLU A 181 12.93 0.30 -4.99
C GLU A 181 13.81 0.92 -6.09
N LEU A 182 15.10 1.09 -5.80
CA LEU A 182 16.07 1.68 -6.72
C LEU A 182 16.20 0.85 -7.99
N TYR A 183 16.33 -0.47 -7.86
CA TYR A 183 16.58 -1.38 -8.99
C TYR A 183 15.31 -2.01 -9.60
N GLY A 184 14.18 -2.02 -8.88
CA GLY A 184 12.95 -2.72 -9.27
C GLY A 184 12.21 -2.15 -10.47
N GLY A 185 12.58 -0.94 -10.91
CA GLY A 185 12.07 -0.36 -12.15
C GLY A 185 10.56 -0.09 -12.08
N THR A 186 9.78 -0.68 -12.99
CA THR A 186 8.31 -0.51 -13.03
C THR A 186 7.55 -1.47 -12.12
N LEU A 187 8.27 -2.45 -11.55
CA LEU A 187 7.74 -3.47 -10.64
C LEU A 187 8.35 -3.29 -9.23
N ASP A 188 8.83 -2.08 -8.91
CA ASP A 188 9.44 -1.74 -7.62
C ASP A 188 8.54 -2.13 -6.44
N ASN A 189 7.24 -1.81 -6.50
CA ASN A 189 6.27 -2.21 -5.48
C ASN A 189 6.20 -3.73 -5.26
N PHE A 190 6.33 -4.53 -6.34
CA PHE A 190 6.38 -5.99 -6.24
C PHE A 190 7.69 -6.46 -5.61
N PHE A 191 8.82 -5.92 -6.05
CA PHE A 191 10.12 -6.32 -5.52
C PHE A 191 10.27 -5.97 -4.03
N MET A 192 9.77 -4.82 -3.60
CA MET A 192 9.74 -4.42 -2.18
C MET A 192 8.96 -5.40 -1.29
N CYS A 193 8.05 -6.21 -1.84
CA CYS A 193 7.35 -7.23 -1.05
C CYS A 193 8.25 -8.38 -0.62
N PHE A 194 9.26 -8.76 -1.42
CA PHE A 194 10.11 -9.92 -1.12
C PHE A 194 10.77 -9.86 0.25
N PRO A 195 11.51 -8.80 0.62
CA PRO A 195 12.18 -8.76 1.91
C PRO A 195 11.18 -8.69 3.07
N ILE A 196 9.99 -8.10 2.88
CA ILE A 196 8.91 -8.08 3.88
C ILE A 196 8.36 -9.50 4.10
N ILE A 197 8.05 -10.23 3.02
CA ILE A 197 7.51 -11.59 3.10
C ILE A 197 8.55 -12.53 3.72
N ILE A 198 9.81 -12.45 3.31
CA ILE A 198 10.90 -13.22 3.90
C ILE A 198 10.97 -12.93 5.41
N TYR A 199 10.98 -11.65 5.80
CA TYR A 199 11.03 -11.27 7.21
C TYR A 199 9.84 -11.84 8.00
N MET A 200 8.63 -11.74 7.45
CA MET A 200 7.41 -12.27 8.06
C MET A 200 7.46 -13.78 8.27
N VAL A 201 7.96 -14.55 7.28
CA VAL A 201 8.07 -16.01 7.36
C VAL A 201 9.08 -16.46 8.41
N PHE A 202 10.22 -15.80 8.53
CA PHE A 202 11.29 -16.21 9.45
C PHE A 202 11.11 -15.70 10.88
N PHE A 203 10.47 -14.54 11.05
CA PHE A 203 10.39 -13.86 12.35
C PHE A 203 8.97 -13.73 12.91
N ASN A 204 7.97 -14.37 12.27
CA ASN A 204 6.57 -14.46 12.71
C ASN A 204 6.04 -13.13 13.26
N VAL A 205 5.89 -12.18 12.34
CA VAL A 205 5.31 -10.85 12.59
C VAL A 205 3.79 -10.91 12.59
#